data_AF-A0A7C2ACJ6-F1
#
_entry.id   AF-A0A7C2ACJ6-F1
#
_cell.length_a   1.000
_cell.length_b   1.000
_cell.length_c   1.000
_cell.angle_alpha   90.00
_cell.angle_beta   90.00
_cell.angle_gamma   90.00
#
_symmetry.space_group_name_H-M   'P 1'
#
loop_
_entity.id
_entity.type
_entity.pdbx_description
1 polymer ?
#
loop_
_entity_poly.entity_id
_entity_poly.type
_entity_poly.pdbx_seq_one_letter_code
_entity_poly.pdbx_strand_id
1 'polypeptide(L)' 'MSEESKLDVDKIKELASKDKLAFKKHTVLRMRQRKITADEAKKALQVCEIIEYYPEDHPLPSVVFQ' A
#
# COMPACT_ATOMS: atom_id res chain seq x y z
N MET A 1 -12.12 20.27 -14.90
CA MET A 1 -12.50 18.85 -14.81
C MET A 1 -11.46 18.22 -13.90
N SER A 2 -11.93 17.70 -12.77
CA SER A 2 -11.14 17.40 -11.57
C SER A 2 -10.13 16.27 -11.81
N GLU A 3 -8.86 16.51 -11.47
CA GLU A 3 -7.75 15.53 -11.50
C GLU A 3 -7.82 14.55 -10.31
N GLU A 4 -9.00 13.99 -10.04
CA GLU A 4 -9.20 13.09 -8.91
C GLU A 4 -8.64 11.69 -9.22
N SER A 5 -7.77 11.21 -8.32
CA SER A 5 -7.40 9.80 -8.08
C SER A 5 -6.21 9.16 -8.83
N LYS A 6 -5.10 9.87 -9.05
CA LYS A 6 -3.81 9.17 -9.24
C LYS A 6 -3.20 8.86 -7.87
N LEU A 7 -3.16 7.58 -7.48
CA LEU A 7 -2.41 7.13 -6.31
C LEU A 7 -0.93 7.47 -6.54
N ASP A 8 -0.43 8.44 -5.78
CA ASP A 8 0.95 8.91 -5.89
C ASP A 8 1.89 7.98 -5.11
N VAL A 9 2.70 7.22 -5.84
CA VAL A 9 3.72 6.31 -5.29
C VAL A 9 4.69 7.04 -4.38
N ASP A 10 5.10 8.25 -4.75
CA ASP A 10 6.04 9.03 -3.96
C ASP A 10 5.42 9.41 -2.62
N LYS A 11 4.11 9.68 -2.61
CA LYS A 11 3.37 9.90 -1.37
C LYS A 11 3.27 8.65 -0.52
N ILE A 12 3.04 7.48 -1.10
CA ILE A 12 3.01 6.21 -0.37
C ILE A 12 4.39 5.94 0.26
N LYS A 13 5.47 6.13 -0.49
CA LYS A 13 6.85 5.97 0.00
C LYS A 13 7.18 6.96 1.12
N GLU A 14 6.73 8.21 1.00
CA GLU A 14 6.87 9.23 2.05
C GLU A 14 6.11 8.87 3.33
N LEU A 15 4.87 8.37 3.21
CA LEU A 15 4.07 7.95 4.37
C LEU A 15 4.65 6.71 5.04
N ALA A 16 5.13 5.75 4.25
CA ALA A 16 5.81 4.56 4.75
C ALA A 16 7.10 4.92 5.50
N SER A 17 7.92 5.85 4.98
CA SER A 17 9.16 6.28 5.66
C SER A 17 8.89 6.99 6.98
N LYS A 18 7.74 7.66 7.12
CA LYS A 18 7.29 8.34 8.34
C LYS A 18 6.54 7.43 9.33
N ASP A 19 6.54 6.11 9.12
CA ASP A 19 5.79 5.13 9.92
C ASP A 19 4.28 5.40 10.01
N LYS A 20 3.71 6.05 8.98
CA LYS A 20 2.28 6.34 8.88
C LYS A 20 1.53 5.19 8.21
N LEU A 21 1.68 3.99 8.74
CA LEU A 21 1.02 2.76 8.24
C LEU A 21 0.02 2.23 9.27
N ALA A 22 -1.21 1.95 8.81
CA ALA A 22 -2.24 1.36 9.64
C ALA A 22 -2.78 0.08 8.98
N PHE A 23 -2.76 -1.03 9.71
CA PHE A 23 -3.24 -2.32 9.22
C PHE A 23 -4.61 -2.64 9.81
N LYS A 24 -5.57 -3.04 8.96
CA LYS A 24 -6.83 -3.60 9.44
C LYS A 24 -6.58 -4.92 10.18
N LYS A 25 -7.46 -5.28 11.12
CA LYS A 25 -7.36 -6.52 11.92
C LYS A 25 -7.14 -7.78 11.08
N HIS A 26 -7.87 -7.91 9.98
CA HIS A 26 -7.72 -9.05 9.06
C HIS A 26 -6.32 -9.11 8.44
N THR A 27 -5.74 -7.96 8.10
CA THR A 27 -4.41 -7.84 7.49
C THR A 27 -3.35 -8.29 8.49
N VAL A 28 -3.44 -7.84 9.74
CA VAL A 28 -2.52 -8.26 10.82
C VAL A 28 -2.57 -9.77 11.05
N LEU A 29 -3.76 -10.37 11.06
CA LEU A 29 -3.92 -11.82 11.19
C LEU A 29 -3.21 -12.57 10.04
N ARG A 30 -3.39 -12.09 8.80
CA ARG A 30 -2.76 -12.67 7.61
C ARG A 30 -1.25 -12.50 7.58
N MET A 31 -0.75 -11.35 8.00
CA MET A 31 0.68 -11.09 8.16
C MET A 31 1.29 -12.08 9.15
N ARG A 32 0.67 -12.25 10.33
CA ARG A 32 1.12 -13.21 11.34
C ARG A 32 1.14 -14.66 10.82
N GLN A 33 0.09 -15.09 10.13
CA GLN A 33 0.02 -16.44 9.54
C GLN A 33 1.16 -16.72 8.54
N ARG A 34 1.62 -15.68 7.82
CA ARG A 34 2.68 -15.76 6.83
C ARG A 34 4.06 -15.35 7.36
N LYS A 35 4.17 -15.04 8.65
CA LYS A 35 5.38 -14.51 9.30
C LYS A 35 5.91 -13.22 8.65
N ILE A 36 5.00 -12.38 8.16
CA ILE A 36 5.33 -11.06 7.61
C ILE A 36 5.29 -10.04 8.74
N THR A 37 6.37 -9.30 8.92
CA THR A 37 6.49 -8.22 9.89
C THR A 37 6.02 -6.88 9.31
N ALA A 38 5.72 -5.91 10.19
CA ALA A 38 5.39 -4.55 9.75
C ALA A 38 6.59 -3.88 9.05
N ASP A 39 7.81 -4.16 9.50
CA ASP A 39 9.05 -3.65 8.87
C ASP A 39 9.26 -4.21 7.47
N GLU A 40 8.99 -5.50 7.25
CA GLU A 40 9.03 -6.08 5.91
C GLU A 40 8.00 -5.44 4.98
N ALA A 41 6.78 -5.21 5.47
CA ALA A 41 5.74 -4.51 4.70
C ALA A 41 6.15 -3.06 4.37
N LYS A 42 6.73 -2.34 5.34
CA LYS A 42 7.26 -0.98 5.14
C LYS A 42 8.38 -0.97 4.10
N LYS A 43 9.34 -1.90 4.22
CA LYS A 43 10.45 -2.02 3.28
C LYS A 43 9.96 -2.34 1.88
N ALA A 44 8.99 -3.24 1.74
CA ALA A 44 8.37 -3.56 0.46
C ALA A 44 7.76 -2.30 -0.19
N LEU A 45 7.00 -1.51 0.57
CA LEU A 45 6.42 -0.24 0.09
C LEU A 45 7.48 0.81 -0.32
N GLN A 46 8.67 0.77 0.27
CA GLN A 46 9.76 1.69 -0.08
C GLN A 46 10.44 1.33 -1.40
N VAL A 47 10.58 0.03 -1.69
CA VAL A 47 11.32 -0.45 -2.87
C VAL A 47 10.42 -0.78 -4.06
N CYS A 48 9.12 -0.92 -3.85
CA CYS A 48 8.20 -1.37 -4.90
C CYS A 48 8.00 -0.35 -6.01
N GLU A 49 7.60 -0.88 -7.16
CA GLU A 49 7.06 -0.15 -8.29
C GLU A 49 5.58 -0.52 -8.47
N ILE A 50 4.73 0.44 -8.83
CA ILE A 50 3.35 0.12 -9.22
C ILE A 50 3.34 -0.30 -10.68
N ILE A 51 2.89 -1.53 -10.91
CA ILE A 51 2.78 -2.12 -12.25
C ILE A 51 1.38 -1.98 -12.83
N GLU A 52 0.36 -1.92 -11.98
CA GLU A 52 -1.04 -1.86 -12.41
C GLU A 52 -1.87 -0.95 -11.49
N TYR A 53 -2.79 -0.19 -12.09
CA TYR A 53 -3.70 0.73 -11.41
C TYR A 53 -5.14 0.33 -11.71
N TYR A 54 -5.93 0.18 -10.66
CA TYR A 54 -7.35 -0.16 -10.71
C TYR A 54 -8.17 0.95 -10.05
N PRO A 55 -8.35 2.11 -10.73
CA PRO A 55 -9.08 3.25 -10.16
C PRO A 55 -10.56 2.93 -9.87
N GLU A 56 -11.15 2.03 -10.66
CA GLU A 56 -12.57 1.65 -10.57
C GLU A 56 -12.84 0.51 -9.58
N ASP A 57 -11.82 0.02 -8.86
CA ASP A 57 -12.01 -1.06 -7.88
C ASP A 57 -12.92 -0.64 -6.72
N HIS A 58 -13.75 -1.58 -6.27
CA HIS A 58 -14.71 -1.35 -5.19
C HIS A 58 -14.27 -2.08 -3.91
N PRO A 59 -14.32 -1.45 -2.71
CA PRO A 59 -14.92 -0.14 -2.40
C PRO A 59 -14.00 1.07 -2.55
N LEU A 60 -12.72 0.87 -2.85
CA LEU A 60 -11.72 1.92 -3.01
C LEU A 60 -10.77 1.54 -4.16
N PRO A 61 -10.22 2.54 -4.88
CA PRO A 61 -9.17 2.33 -5.85
C PRO A 61 -8.05 1.44 -5.32
N SER A 62 -7.54 0.55 -6.17
CA SER A 62 -6.47 -0.38 -5.82
C SER A 62 -5.31 -0.32 -6.80
N VAL A 63 -4.16 -0.86 -6.38
CA VAL A 63 -2.92 -0.90 -7.16
C VAL A 63 -2.19 -2.21 -6.88
N VAL A 64 -1.44 -2.68 -7.86
CA VAL A 64 -0.56 -3.86 -7.72
C VAL A 64 0.89 -3.39 -7.75
N PHE A 65 1.69 -3.87 -6.78
CA PHE A 65 3.10 -3.55 -6.64
C PHE A 65 3.97 -4.78 -6.85
N GLN A 66 5.16 -4.59 -7.44
CA GLN A 66 6.22 -5.60 -7.60
C GLN A 66 7.51 -5.16 -6.91
#